data_AF-A0A8H4W299-F1
#
_entry.id   AF-A0A8H4W299-F1
#
_cell.length_a   1.000
_cell.length_b   1.000
_cell.length_c   1.000
_cell.angle_alpha   90.00
_cell.angle_beta   90.00
_cell.angle_gamma   90.00
#
_symmetry.space_group_name_H-M   'P 1'
#
loop_
_entity.id
_entity.type
_entity.pdbx_description
1 polymer ?
#
loop_
_entity_poly.entity_id
_entity_poly.type
_entity_poly.pdbx_seq_one_letter_code
_entity_poly.pdbx_strand_id
1 'polypeptide(L)'
;MAPKLNIIVIGAGIAGLSTAISLQRNVKQSTEDMPMAKRWAISRSGLVKILAQAAEDRGVKIVFDSEVDEIDSEKPPVHLKNGKTMGADLIVGADVICSVCRTLLCGSVINGDKSGMTTYNVGVPRSLVDANLDLLIFTNTVNFWLGCNKFVGAINMRDNKDNLGVSFGVREETETEGDCFVLGDTEGIKKLFANFDPILHRLLDLSDPESSFI
;
A
#
# COMPACT_ATOMS: atom_id res chain seq x y z
N MET A 1 -19.52 14.91 -32.41
CA MET A 1 -18.43 14.71 -31.43
C MET A 1 -19.05 14.23 -30.15
N ALA A 2 -18.52 13.18 -29.51
CA ALA A 2 -18.92 12.84 -28.15
C ALA A 2 -18.51 14.00 -27.21
N PRO A 3 -19.34 14.37 -26.23
CA PRO A 3 -18.98 15.42 -25.27
C PRO A 3 -17.73 15.02 -24.48
N LYS A 4 -16.81 15.97 -24.29
CA LYS A 4 -15.61 15.76 -23.47
C LYS A 4 -16.01 15.89 -22.01
N LEU A 5 -16.07 14.78 -21.29
CA LEU A 5 -16.36 14.77 -19.85
C LEU A 5 -15.14 15.21 -19.04
N ASN A 6 -15.36 16.03 -18.03
CA ASN A 6 -14.38 16.34 -17.00
C ASN A 6 -14.48 15.32 -15.86
N ILE A 7 -13.52 14.40 -15.77
CA ILE A 7 -13.53 13.30 -14.79
C ILE A 7 -12.48 13.55 -13.72
N ILE A 8 -12.87 13.44 -12.44
CA ILE A 8 -11.95 13.48 -11.30
C ILE A 8 -11.83 12.08 -10.70
N VAL A 9 -10.60 11.61 -10.48
CA VAL A 9 -10.32 10.39 -9.72
C VAL A 9 -9.73 10.81 -8.37
N ILE A 10 -10.38 10.43 -7.26
CA ILE A 10 -9.95 10.80 -5.91
C ILE A 10 -9.09 9.67 -5.36
N GLY A 11 -7.81 9.96 -5.11
CA GLY A 11 -6.82 9.00 -4.60
C GLY A 11 -5.77 8.61 -5.65
N ALA A 12 -4.54 9.08 -5.49
CA ALA A 12 -3.41 8.79 -6.38
C ALA A 12 -2.67 7.49 -6.00
N GLY A 13 -3.40 6.47 -5.53
CA GLY A 13 -2.87 5.14 -5.24
C GLY A 13 -2.84 4.24 -6.48
N ILE A 14 -2.50 2.96 -6.29
CA ILE A 14 -2.45 1.96 -7.37
C ILE A 14 -3.77 1.91 -8.14
N ALA A 15 -4.90 1.83 -7.42
CA ALA A 15 -6.22 1.75 -8.03
C ALA A 15 -6.57 3.03 -8.81
N GLY A 16 -6.42 4.21 -8.21
CA GLY A 16 -6.79 5.46 -8.86
C GLY A 16 -5.93 5.78 -10.08
N LEU A 17 -4.61 5.54 -10.02
CA LEU A 17 -3.73 5.73 -11.18
C LEU A 17 -4.06 4.74 -12.31
N SER A 18 -4.33 3.47 -11.97
CA SER A 18 -4.75 2.47 -12.96
C SER A 18 -6.07 2.84 -13.64
N THR A 19 -7.02 3.38 -12.88
CA THR A 19 -8.29 3.89 -13.39
C THR A 19 -8.07 5.10 -14.30
N ALA A 20 -7.26 6.07 -13.89
CA ALA A 20 -6.97 7.25 -14.70
C ALA A 20 -6.30 6.88 -16.04
N ILE A 21 -5.35 5.94 -16.03
CA ILE A 21 -4.74 5.40 -17.25
C ILE A 21 -5.80 4.75 -18.15
N SER A 22 -6.69 3.95 -17.57
CA SER A 22 -7.72 3.22 -18.31
C SER A 22 -8.74 4.17 -18.94
N LEU A 23 -9.11 5.26 -18.27
CA LEU A 23 -10.02 6.28 -18.79
C LEU A 23 -9.43 7.06 -19.99
N GLN A 24 -8.10 7.14 -20.11
CA GLN A 24 -7.44 7.74 -21.28
C GLN A 24 -7.33 6.79 -22.48
N ARG A 25 -7.61 5.49 -22.31
CA ARG A 25 -7.51 4.50 -23.38
C ARG A 25 -8.82 4.37 -24.16
N ASN A 26 -8.75 4.48 -25.49
CA ASN A 26 -9.80 4.01 -26.41
C ASN A 26 -9.69 2.49 -26.71
N VAL A 27 -9.36 1.65 -25.71
CA VAL A 27 -8.87 0.28 -25.99
C VAL A 27 -9.85 -0.80 -25.54
N LYS A 28 -10.28 -1.62 -26.52
CA LYS A 28 -10.86 -2.96 -26.33
C LYS A 28 -9.91 -3.79 -25.46
N GLN A 29 -10.38 -4.27 -24.30
CA GLN A 29 -9.65 -5.26 -23.52
C GLN A 29 -9.36 -6.48 -24.42
N SER A 30 -8.09 -6.78 -24.64
CA SER A 30 -7.67 -8.15 -24.96
C SER A 30 -7.21 -8.78 -23.67
N THR A 31 -7.99 -9.75 -23.19
CA THR A 31 -7.49 -10.78 -22.28
C THR A 31 -6.53 -11.64 -23.09
N GLU A 32 -5.26 -11.25 -23.14
CA GLU A 32 -4.23 -12.18 -23.58
C GLU A 32 -4.12 -13.28 -22.51
N ASP A 33 -4.08 -14.53 -22.96
CA ASP A 33 -3.69 -15.67 -22.13
C ASP A 33 -2.43 -15.28 -21.37
N MET A 34 -2.46 -15.38 -20.04
CA MET A 34 -1.34 -15.02 -19.18
C MET A 34 -0.54 -16.30 -18.90
N PRO A 35 0.41 -16.71 -19.77
CA PRO A 35 1.28 -17.86 -19.45
C PRO A 35 2.06 -17.54 -18.18
N MET A 36 2.40 -18.58 -17.39
CA MET A 36 3.04 -18.52 -16.06
C MET A 36 3.54 -17.12 -15.70
N ALA A 37 2.73 -16.36 -14.96
CA ALA A 37 3.02 -14.97 -14.67
C ALA A 37 4.36 -14.85 -13.94
N LYS A 38 5.31 -14.15 -14.55
CA LYS A 38 6.59 -13.82 -13.91
C LYS A 38 6.29 -13.04 -12.63
N ARG A 39 6.78 -13.51 -11.48
CA ARG A 39 6.61 -12.81 -10.20
C ARG A 39 7.23 -11.41 -10.28
N TRP A 40 6.39 -10.38 -10.11
CA TRP A 40 6.84 -9.00 -9.96
C TRP A 40 6.81 -8.63 -8.47
N ALA A 41 7.97 -8.74 -7.83
CA ALA A 41 8.16 -8.24 -6.47
C ALA A 41 8.62 -6.80 -6.54
N ILE A 42 7.65 -5.90 -6.57
CA ILE A 42 7.85 -4.45 -6.59
C ILE A 42 7.23 -3.84 -5.35
N SER A 43 7.91 -2.87 -4.75
CA SER A 43 7.38 -2.08 -3.65
C SER A 43 6.16 -1.28 -4.09
N ARG A 44 5.27 -0.98 -3.14
CA ARG A 44 4.11 -0.12 -3.38
C ARG A 44 4.54 1.25 -3.93
N SER A 45 5.58 1.85 -3.37
CA SER A 45 6.08 3.16 -3.81
C SER A 45 6.68 3.10 -5.22
N GLY A 46 7.44 2.04 -5.55
CA GLY A 46 7.95 1.81 -6.89
C GLY A 46 6.83 1.66 -7.92
N LEU A 47 5.81 0.86 -7.61
CA LEU A 47 4.66 0.68 -8.50
C LEU A 47 3.86 1.98 -8.70
N VAL A 48 3.60 2.73 -7.62
CA VAL A 48 2.91 4.01 -7.69
C VAL A 48 3.67 5.00 -8.58
N LYS A 49 5.01 5.08 -8.48
CA LYS A 49 5.83 5.94 -9.34
C LYS A 49 5.71 5.56 -10.82
N ILE A 50 5.78 4.26 -11.13
CA ILE A 50 5.63 3.76 -12.51
C ILE A 50 4.25 4.11 -13.07
N LEU A 51 3.19 3.91 -12.28
CA LEU A 51 1.83 4.22 -12.69
C LEU A 51 1.59 5.73 -12.83
N ALA A 52 2.16 6.55 -11.95
CA ALA A 52 2.06 8.00 -12.02
C ALA A 52 2.69 8.53 -13.32
N GLN A 53 3.91 8.10 -13.63
CA GLN A 53 4.57 8.44 -14.89
C GLN A 53 3.73 7.99 -16.10
N ALA A 54 3.24 6.75 -16.08
CA ALA A 54 2.42 6.22 -17.16
C ALA A 54 1.07 6.96 -17.34
N ALA A 55 0.54 7.56 -16.28
CA ALA A 55 -0.65 8.39 -16.32
C ALA A 55 -0.34 9.77 -16.94
N GLU A 56 0.74 10.42 -16.49
CA GLU A 56 1.20 11.71 -17.02
C GLU A 56 1.55 11.63 -18.52
N ASP A 57 2.23 10.56 -18.95
CA ASP A 57 2.54 10.29 -20.37
C ASP A 57 1.28 10.21 -21.25
N ARG A 58 0.11 9.95 -20.65
CA ARG A 58 -1.20 9.89 -21.31
C ARG A 58 -2.02 11.17 -21.14
N GLY A 59 -1.41 12.23 -20.61
CA GLY A 59 -2.06 13.53 -20.40
C GLY A 59 -2.98 13.58 -19.18
N VAL A 60 -2.89 12.62 -18.26
CA VAL A 60 -3.56 12.72 -16.96
C VAL A 60 -2.88 13.81 -16.14
N LYS A 61 -3.64 14.78 -15.66
CA LYS A 61 -3.15 15.80 -14.72
C LYS A 61 -3.29 15.27 -13.28
N ILE A 62 -2.17 14.99 -12.63
CA ILE A 62 -2.13 14.63 -11.22
C ILE A 62 -1.98 15.91 -10.40
N VAL A 63 -2.81 16.07 -9.36
CA VAL A 63 -2.77 17.22 -8.45
C VAL A 63 -2.56 16.69 -7.04
N PHE A 64 -1.38 16.96 -6.48
CA PHE A 64 -1.04 16.63 -5.10
C PHE A 64 -1.51 17.73 -4.14
N ASP A 65 -1.39 17.48 -2.84
CA ASP A 65 -1.77 18.44 -1.78
C ASP A 65 -3.20 18.98 -1.95
N SER A 66 -4.09 18.08 -2.37
CA SER A 66 -5.48 18.36 -2.72
C SER A 66 -6.38 17.32 -2.06
N GLU A 67 -6.28 17.24 -0.73
CA GLU A 67 -7.12 16.36 0.07
C GLU A 67 -8.58 16.80 -0.05
N VAL A 68 -9.44 15.86 -0.44
CA VAL A 68 -10.89 16.08 -0.57
C VAL A 68 -11.49 15.99 0.83
N ASP A 69 -12.29 17.00 1.16
CA ASP A 69 -12.99 17.10 2.44
C ASP A 69 -14.44 16.65 2.31
N GLU A 70 -15.12 17.14 1.27
CA GLU A 70 -16.54 16.88 1.02
C GLU A 70 -16.81 16.74 -0.48
N ILE A 71 -17.81 15.93 -0.80
CA ILE A 71 -18.36 15.79 -2.14
C ILE A 71 -19.86 16.03 -2.04
N ASP A 72 -20.37 17.04 -2.74
CA ASP A 72 -21.77 17.40 -2.78
C ASP A 72 -22.41 17.11 -4.14
N SER A 73 -23.74 17.11 -4.15
CA SER A 73 -24.53 16.93 -5.37
C SER A 73 -24.71 18.24 -6.17
N GLU A 74 -24.37 19.38 -5.55
CA GLU A 74 -24.37 20.69 -6.20
C GLU A 74 -23.06 20.93 -6.95
N LYS A 75 -23.05 21.84 -7.93
CA LYS A 75 -21.83 22.16 -8.68
C LYS A 75 -21.20 23.43 -8.11
N PRO A 76 -19.88 23.45 -7.84
CA PRO A 76 -18.88 22.40 -8.07
C PRO A 76 -18.88 21.28 -7.01
N PRO A 77 -18.84 19.99 -7.41
CA PRO A 77 -19.15 18.85 -6.55
C PRO A 77 -18.02 18.42 -5.59
N VAL A 78 -16.83 19.02 -5.64
CA VAL A 78 -15.66 18.57 -4.88
C VAL A 78 -15.11 19.73 -4.09
N HIS A 79 -15.08 19.60 -2.76
CA HIS A 79 -14.53 20.57 -1.82
C HIS A 79 -13.24 20.02 -1.22
N LEU A 80 -12.17 20.82 -1.27
CA LEU A 80 -10.86 20.46 -0.73
C LEU A 80 -10.67 21.06 0.65
N LYS A 81 -9.86 20.41 1.51
CA LYS A 81 -9.55 20.91 2.87
C LYS A 81 -8.95 22.31 2.91
N ASN A 82 -8.31 22.74 1.82
CA ASN A 82 -7.76 24.08 1.68
C ASN A 82 -8.79 25.15 1.28
N GLY A 83 -10.08 24.80 1.25
CA GLY A 83 -11.20 25.69 0.91
C GLY A 83 -11.43 25.91 -0.60
N LYS A 84 -10.63 25.28 -1.46
CA LYS A 84 -10.84 25.32 -2.92
C LYS A 84 -11.89 24.31 -3.34
N THR A 85 -12.53 24.57 -4.48
CA THR A 85 -13.52 23.66 -5.07
C THR A 85 -13.13 23.26 -6.49
N MET A 86 -13.60 22.09 -6.94
CA MET A 86 -13.34 21.56 -8.27
C MET A 86 -14.62 21.08 -8.94
N GLY A 87 -14.82 21.51 -10.20
CA GLY A 87 -15.89 21.01 -11.05
C GLY A 87 -15.58 19.61 -11.57
N ALA A 88 -16.59 18.74 -11.63
CA ALA A 88 -16.52 17.44 -12.29
C ALA A 88 -17.88 17.07 -12.92
N ASP A 89 -17.83 16.31 -14.02
CA ASP A 89 -19.00 15.65 -14.60
C ASP A 89 -19.13 14.20 -14.10
N LEU A 90 -18.00 13.59 -13.73
CA LEU A 90 -17.94 12.26 -13.12
C LEU A 90 -16.82 12.24 -12.06
N ILE A 91 -17.12 11.65 -10.91
CA ILE A 91 -16.14 11.41 -9.84
C ILE A 91 -15.96 9.91 -9.68
N VAL A 92 -14.71 9.45 -9.60
CA VAL A 92 -14.36 8.07 -9.28
C VAL A 92 -13.61 8.02 -7.96
N GLY A 93 -14.21 7.40 -6.96
CA GLY A 93 -13.59 7.18 -5.65
C GLY A 93 -12.57 6.05 -5.69
N ALA A 94 -11.31 6.35 -5.37
CA ALA A 94 -10.20 5.42 -5.20
C ALA A 94 -9.34 5.78 -3.97
N ASP A 95 -10.01 6.29 -2.93
CA ASP A 95 -9.50 6.97 -1.73
C ASP A 95 -9.34 6.06 -0.49
N VAL A 96 -9.27 4.75 -0.71
CA VAL A 96 -8.80 3.71 0.24
C VAL A 96 -9.52 3.74 1.62
N ILE A 97 -8.80 3.51 2.73
CA ILE A 97 -9.37 3.07 4.01
C ILE A 97 -10.19 4.17 4.71
N CYS A 98 -9.87 5.44 4.48
CA CYS A 98 -10.60 6.61 4.99
C CYS A 98 -11.34 7.34 3.84
N SER A 99 -12.15 6.61 3.09
CA SER A 99 -12.78 7.12 1.86
C SER A 99 -13.95 8.08 2.13
N VAL A 100 -13.82 9.31 1.63
CA VAL A 100 -14.90 10.32 1.57
C VAL A 100 -15.97 9.85 0.58
N CYS A 101 -15.56 9.26 -0.55
CA CYS A 101 -16.51 8.72 -1.53
C CYS A 101 -17.40 7.61 -0.94
N ARG A 102 -16.82 6.69 -0.16
CA ARG A 102 -17.58 5.61 0.50
C ARG A 102 -18.52 6.18 1.56
N THR A 103 -18.05 7.15 2.34
CA THR A 103 -18.86 7.81 3.37
C THR A 103 -20.07 8.52 2.76
N LEU A 104 -19.87 9.24 1.65
CA LEU A 104 -20.96 9.87 0.91
C LEU A 104 -22.01 8.85 0.43
N LEU A 105 -21.57 7.75 -0.20
CA LEU A 105 -22.49 6.75 -0.75
C LEU A 105 -23.26 5.99 0.34
N CYS A 106 -22.64 5.77 1.49
CA CYS A 106 -23.24 5.02 2.59
C CYS A 106 -24.00 5.90 3.59
N GLY A 107 -23.81 7.23 3.54
CA GLY A 107 -24.38 8.18 4.50
C GLY A 107 -23.73 8.15 5.88
N SER A 108 -22.69 7.34 6.08
CA SER A 108 -21.95 7.22 7.34
C SER A 108 -20.56 6.62 7.10
N VAL A 109 -19.66 6.83 8.07
CA VAL A 109 -18.34 6.19 8.05
C VAL A 109 -18.52 4.70 8.29
N ILE A 110 -18.06 3.89 7.33
CA ILE A 110 -17.98 2.44 7.49
C ILE A 110 -16.55 2.08 7.87
N ASN A 111 -16.38 1.68 9.13
CA ASN A 111 -15.18 1.03 9.62
C ASN A 111 -15.21 -0.44 9.23
N GLY A 112 -14.10 -0.95 8.73
CA GLY A 112 -13.98 -2.37 8.40
C GLY A 112 -13.99 -3.23 9.67
N ASP A 113 -14.48 -4.46 9.55
CA ASP A 113 -14.34 -5.44 10.64
C ASP A 113 -12.85 -5.67 10.90
N LYS A 114 -12.47 -5.67 12.18
CA LYS A 114 -11.11 -5.99 12.58
C LYS A 114 -10.77 -7.42 12.18
N SER A 115 -9.60 -7.60 11.56
CA SER A 115 -9.16 -8.91 11.10
C SER A 115 -8.83 -9.88 12.24
N GLY A 116 -8.65 -9.35 13.46
CA GLY A 116 -8.13 -10.08 14.61
C GLY A 116 -6.66 -10.50 14.45
N MET A 117 -5.96 -9.89 13.49
CA MET A 117 -4.56 -10.14 13.18
C MET A 117 -3.81 -8.81 13.14
N THR A 118 -2.72 -8.71 13.88
CA THR A 118 -1.79 -7.59 13.81
C THR A 118 -0.56 -8.01 13.01
N THR A 119 -0.07 -7.15 12.11
CA THR A 119 1.15 -7.42 11.33
C THR A 119 2.19 -6.34 11.59
N TYR A 120 3.32 -6.73 12.17
CA TYR A 120 4.46 -5.86 12.38
C TYR A 120 5.41 -5.97 11.19
N ASN A 121 5.70 -4.86 10.52
CA ASN A 121 6.63 -4.80 9.40
C ASN A 121 7.94 -4.18 9.86
N VAL A 122 9.06 -4.83 9.54
CA VAL A 122 10.40 -4.34 9.84
C VAL A 122 11.23 -4.28 8.57
N GLY A 123 12.05 -3.23 8.45
CA GLY A 123 13.05 -3.08 7.42
C GLY A 123 14.42 -3.51 7.92
N VAL A 124 15.08 -4.44 7.22
CA VAL A 124 16.47 -4.81 7.49
C VAL A 124 17.36 -4.19 6.40
N PRO A 125 18.32 -3.32 6.75
CA PRO A 125 19.21 -2.69 5.77
C PRO A 125 19.91 -3.71 4.88
N ARG A 126 19.85 -3.50 3.58
CA ARG A 126 20.37 -4.43 2.59
C ARG A 126 21.87 -4.60 2.68
N SER A 127 22.59 -3.54 3.04
CA SER A 127 24.03 -3.59 3.33
C SER A 127 24.39 -4.59 4.43
N LEU A 128 23.54 -4.70 5.47
CA LEU A 128 23.72 -5.67 6.55
C LEU A 128 23.34 -7.08 6.10
N VAL A 129 22.28 -7.25 5.29
CA VAL A 129 21.94 -8.56 4.69
C VAL A 129 23.08 -9.07 3.81
N ASP A 130 23.60 -8.23 2.91
CA ASP A 130 24.63 -8.62 1.95
C ASP A 130 26.01 -8.88 2.62
N ALA A 131 26.27 -8.25 3.78
CA ALA A 131 27.48 -8.48 4.57
C ALA A 131 27.47 -9.81 5.36
N ASN A 132 26.33 -10.50 5.44
CA ASN A 132 26.14 -11.69 6.27
C ASN A 132 25.74 -12.91 5.43
N LEU A 133 26.65 -13.88 5.32
CA LEU A 133 26.50 -15.04 4.43
C LEU A 133 25.23 -15.87 4.67
N ASP A 134 24.84 -16.04 5.93
CA ASP A 134 23.65 -16.78 6.33
C ASP A 134 22.34 -16.07 5.99
N LEU A 135 22.37 -14.75 5.75
CA LEU A 135 21.20 -13.96 5.33
C LEU A 135 21.06 -13.86 3.81
N LEU A 136 22.07 -14.28 3.04
CA LEU A 136 22.04 -14.19 1.58
C LEU A 136 20.88 -14.97 0.95
N ILE A 137 20.34 -15.98 1.63
CA ILE A 137 19.15 -16.70 1.18
C ILE A 137 17.97 -15.74 0.92
N PHE A 138 17.82 -14.70 1.75
CA PHE A 138 16.75 -13.71 1.63
C PHE A 138 16.86 -12.83 0.40
N THR A 139 18.01 -12.79 -0.27
CA THR A 139 18.22 -11.93 -1.45
C THR A 139 17.54 -12.45 -2.71
N ASN A 140 17.13 -13.72 -2.77
CA ASN A 140 16.55 -14.31 -3.97
C ASN A 140 15.33 -15.19 -3.72
N THR A 141 14.98 -15.47 -2.47
CA THR A 141 13.83 -16.31 -2.12
C THR A 141 12.70 -15.50 -1.48
N VAL A 142 11.56 -16.15 -1.34
CA VAL A 142 10.49 -15.74 -0.44
C VAL A 142 10.44 -16.79 0.65
N ASN A 143 10.45 -16.37 1.91
CA ASN A 143 10.57 -17.27 3.04
C ASN A 143 9.39 -17.05 3.98
N PHE A 144 8.80 -18.15 4.45
CA PHE A 144 7.68 -18.12 5.37
C PHE A 144 7.95 -19.03 6.56
N TRP A 145 7.60 -18.55 7.74
CA TRP A 145 7.50 -19.35 8.96
C TRP A 145 6.05 -19.34 9.40
N LEU A 146 5.53 -20.50 9.73
CA LEU A 146 4.16 -20.68 10.19
C LEU A 146 4.20 -21.27 11.61
N GLY A 147 3.44 -20.67 12.51
CA GLY A 147 3.24 -21.17 13.86
C GLY A 147 1.79 -21.04 14.29
N CYS A 148 1.48 -21.56 15.48
CA CYS A 148 0.13 -21.44 16.01
C CYS A 148 -0.21 -19.96 16.25
N ASN A 149 -1.21 -19.44 15.54
CA ASN A 149 -1.65 -18.04 15.59
C ASN A 149 -0.58 -17.01 15.17
N LYS A 150 0.48 -17.42 14.47
CA LYS A 150 1.59 -16.54 14.09
C LYS A 150 2.13 -16.90 12.71
N PHE A 151 2.57 -15.92 11.95
CA PHE A 151 3.32 -16.15 10.71
C PHE A 151 4.42 -15.11 10.55
N VAL A 152 5.46 -15.45 9.80
CA VAL A 152 6.49 -14.48 9.38
C VAL A 152 6.71 -14.64 7.88
N GLY A 153 6.78 -13.53 7.16
CA GLY A 153 7.11 -13.49 5.73
C GLY A 153 8.29 -12.57 5.47
N ALA A 154 9.35 -13.09 4.85
CA ALA A 154 10.48 -12.29 4.38
C ALA A 154 10.47 -12.27 2.84
N ILE A 155 10.32 -11.07 2.26
CA ILE A 155 10.18 -10.89 0.82
C ILE A 155 11.24 -9.91 0.32
N ASN A 156 12.09 -10.37 -0.59
CA ASN A 156 12.93 -9.45 -1.37
C ASN A 156 12.11 -8.75 -2.45
N MET A 157 11.97 -7.43 -2.29
CA MET A 157 11.45 -6.51 -3.30
C MET A 157 12.64 -5.87 -4.01
N ARG A 158 12.84 -6.18 -5.29
CA ARG A 158 14.10 -5.84 -6.00
C ARG A 158 14.29 -4.34 -6.22
N ASP A 159 13.22 -3.58 -6.21
CA ASP A 159 13.23 -2.12 -6.32
C ASP A 159 13.43 -1.43 -4.97
N ASN A 160 13.20 -2.14 -3.85
CA ASN A 160 13.59 -1.68 -2.52
C ASN A 160 15.06 -2.00 -2.30
N LYS A 161 15.94 -1.11 -2.79
CA LYS A 161 17.39 -1.30 -2.75
C LYS A 161 17.95 -1.16 -1.33
N ASP A 162 17.23 -0.47 -0.46
CA ASP A 162 17.76 -0.05 0.83
C ASP A 162 17.43 -1.08 1.92
N ASN A 163 16.27 -1.75 1.84
CA ASN A 163 15.79 -2.64 2.89
C ASN A 163 15.19 -3.96 2.37
N LEU A 164 15.46 -5.06 3.07
CA LEU A 164 14.67 -6.28 3.04
C LEU A 164 13.44 -6.10 3.95
N GLY A 165 12.24 -6.33 3.39
CA GLY A 165 11.00 -6.29 4.18
C GLY A 165 10.71 -7.63 4.85
N VAL A 166 10.44 -7.59 6.15
CA VAL A 166 10.00 -8.75 6.93
C VAL A 166 8.72 -8.40 7.69
N SER A 167 7.69 -9.23 7.54
CA SER A 167 6.38 -9.04 8.17
C SER A 167 6.13 -10.14 9.19
N PHE A 168 5.86 -9.77 10.43
CA PHE A 168 5.54 -10.62 11.56
C PHE A 168 4.06 -10.50 11.89
N GLY A 169 3.26 -11.51 11.56
CA GLY A 169 1.83 -11.55 11.85
C GLY A 169 1.53 -12.32 13.13
N VAL A 170 0.64 -11.79 13.96
CA VAL A 170 0.15 -12.41 15.19
C VAL A 170 -1.36 -12.29 15.25
N ARG A 171 -2.05 -13.35 15.68
CA ARG A 171 -3.48 -13.29 16.00
C ARG A 171 -3.67 -12.65 17.36
N GLU A 172 -3.71 -11.33 17.35
CA GLU A 172 -4.04 -10.50 18.49
C GLU A 172 -4.83 -9.29 17.98
N GLU A 173 -5.71 -8.76 18.81
CA GLU A 173 -6.48 -7.58 18.48
C GLU A 173 -5.84 -6.38 19.17
N THR A 174 -4.76 -5.85 18.60
CA THR A 174 -4.07 -4.65 19.12
C THR A 174 -4.38 -3.39 18.32
N GLU A 175 -5.11 -3.49 17.21
CA GLU A 175 -5.58 -2.36 16.43
C GLU A 175 -6.51 -1.47 17.28
N THR A 176 -6.09 -0.24 17.58
CA THR A 176 -7.01 0.81 18.04
C THR A 176 -7.53 1.62 16.86
N GLU A 177 -8.72 2.19 17.03
CA GLU A 177 -9.46 2.85 15.96
C GLU A 177 -8.67 4.08 15.46
N GLY A 178 -8.22 4.05 14.20
CA GLY A 178 -7.41 5.12 13.60
C GLY A 178 -5.90 4.89 13.55
N ASP A 179 -5.40 3.75 14.05
CA ASP A 179 -3.99 3.38 13.95
C ASP A 179 -3.64 3.00 12.52
N CYS A 180 -3.04 3.94 11.79
CA CYS A 180 -2.31 3.65 10.56
C CYS A 180 -0.85 4.04 10.81
N PHE A 181 0.07 3.06 10.69
CA PHE A 181 1.52 3.29 10.75
C PHE A 181 2.02 3.75 12.13
N VAL A 182 1.72 2.96 13.17
CA VAL A 182 2.31 3.15 14.51
C VAL A 182 3.71 2.56 14.51
N LEU A 183 4.71 3.24 15.10
CA LEU A 183 6.05 2.69 15.23
C LEU A 183 6.01 1.37 16.02
N GLY A 184 6.63 0.32 15.47
CA GLY A 184 6.59 -1.03 16.02
C GLY A 184 7.52 -1.22 17.21
N ASP A 185 7.02 -1.84 18.28
CA ASP A 185 7.84 -2.28 19.42
C ASP A 185 8.68 -3.51 19.03
N THR A 186 9.91 -3.27 18.60
CA THR A 186 10.84 -4.32 18.17
C THR A 186 11.14 -5.31 19.31
N GLU A 187 11.20 -4.85 20.56
CA GLU A 187 11.46 -5.70 21.72
C GLU A 187 10.24 -6.56 22.09
N GLY A 188 9.03 -6.01 21.92
CA GLY A 188 7.78 -6.76 22.01
C GLY A 188 7.71 -7.89 20.99
N ILE A 189 8.08 -7.62 19.73
CA ILE A 189 8.13 -8.62 18.66
C ILE A 189 9.12 -9.74 19.01
N LYS A 190 10.33 -9.42 19.48
CA LYS A 190 11.31 -10.44 19.90
C LYS A 190 10.75 -11.38 20.97
N LYS A 191 10.02 -10.86 21.95
CA LYS A 191 9.36 -11.67 22.98
C LYS A 191 8.25 -12.56 22.40
N LEU A 192 7.41 -12.01 21.51
CA LEU A 192 6.33 -12.76 20.87
C LEU A 192 6.84 -13.92 20.00
N PHE A 193 8.01 -13.74 19.38
CA PHE A 193 8.63 -14.72 18.49
C PHE A 193 9.83 -15.45 19.14
N ALA A 194 9.97 -15.43 20.46
CA ALA A 194 11.11 -16.04 21.19
C ALA A 194 11.38 -17.51 20.82
N ASN A 195 10.32 -18.28 20.53
CA ASN A 195 10.41 -19.70 20.20
C ASN A 195 10.49 -19.99 18.68
N PHE A 196 10.57 -18.94 17.84
CA PHE A 196 10.75 -19.08 16.40
C PHE A 196 12.23 -19.23 16.03
N ASP A 197 12.46 -19.53 14.76
CA ASP A 197 13.78 -19.71 14.17
C ASP A 197 14.77 -18.60 14.59
N PRO A 198 15.96 -18.95 15.12
CA PRO A 198 17.00 -17.99 15.51
C PRO A 198 17.35 -16.95 14.44
N ILE A 199 17.19 -17.29 13.15
CA ILE A 199 17.46 -16.34 12.05
C ILE A 199 16.51 -15.14 12.07
N LEU A 200 15.28 -15.29 12.60
CA LEU A 200 14.32 -14.20 12.72
C LEU A 200 14.73 -13.19 13.78
N HIS A 201 15.26 -13.67 14.92
CA HIS A 201 15.83 -12.81 15.96
C HIS A 201 17.01 -12.01 15.42
N ARG A 202 17.84 -12.65 14.60
CA ARG A 202 18.95 -11.99 13.93
C ARG A 202 18.49 -10.89 12.96
N LEU A 203 17.42 -11.13 12.20
CA LEU A 203 16.83 -10.10 11.34
C LEU A 203 16.27 -8.93 12.16
N LEU A 204 15.62 -9.21 13.30
CA LEU A 204 15.13 -8.17 14.22
C LEU A 204 16.28 -7.36 14.85
N ASP A 205 17.39 -8.01 15.22
CA ASP A 205 18.57 -7.31 15.78
C ASP A 205 19.26 -6.40 14.76
N LEU A 206 19.17 -6.73 13.47
CA LEU A 206 19.70 -5.93 12.37
C LEU A 206 18.68 -4.95 11.79
N SER A 207 17.44 -4.97 12.26
CA SER A 207 16.38 -4.10 11.73
C SER A 207 16.56 -2.65 12.14
N ASP A 208 16.09 -1.74 11.31
CA ASP A 208 16.05 -0.31 11.61
C ASP A 208 14.75 0.02 12.37
N PRO A 209 14.81 0.45 13.64
CA PRO A 209 13.63 0.78 14.44
C PRO A 209 12.79 1.91 13.84
N GLU A 210 13.40 2.86 13.11
CA GLU A 210 12.69 3.98 12.49
C GLU A 210 11.92 3.54 11.24
N SER A 211 12.28 2.39 10.67
CA SER A 211 11.60 1.78 9.51
C SER A 211 10.56 0.73 9.90
N SER A 212 10.37 0.50 11.20
CA SER A 212 9.54 -0.58 11.73
C SER A 212 8.17 -0.05 12.18
N PHE A 213 7.10 -0.64 11.67
CA PHE A 213 5.73 -0.16 11.90
C PHE A 213 4.71 -1.30 12.00
N ILE A 214 3.61 -1.01 12.68
CA ILE A 214 2.39 -1.82 12.78
C ILE A 214 1.44 -1.37 11.67
#